data_AF-A0A5C5REQ3-F1
#
_entry.id   AF-A0A5C5REQ3-F1
#
_cell.length_a   1.000
_cell.length_b   1.000
_cell.length_c   1.000
_cell.angle_alpha   90.00
_cell.angle_beta   90.00
_cell.angle_gamma   90.00
#
_symmetry.space_group_name_H-M   'P 1'
#
loop_
_entity.id
_entity.type
_entity.pdbx_description
1 polymer ?
#
loop_
_entity_poly.entity_id
_entity_poly.type
_entity_poly.pdbx_seq_one_letter_code
_entity_poly.pdbx_strand_id
1 'polypeptide(L)'
;METHDSPLDDSEDWPTARDADGWPGGVALLYLDRPSGTLTPAQTAFVLGNDAEYIEELMLDEEDEAAQWAYDAHRARLGDPDPDLVAASPAGVDGLEEACLEHARLATVAAQAKRFALNHLRSHPQEPPEYSILEAMDRVQSAAEAVFAPCRDCDDCQAHAGPCREHAGAVAAAQAHLDAAVAAMRTEMLEAFAAFTTGARAFGVSPEERP
;
A
#
# COMPACT_ATOMS: atom_id res chain seq x y z
N MET A 1 -23.99 -30.16 -33.76
CA MET A 1 -23.71 -28.78 -34.20
C MET A 1 -24.59 -27.89 -33.37
N GLU A 2 -24.14 -27.18 -32.33
CA GLU A 2 -22.86 -27.05 -31.64
C GLU A 2 -23.21 -26.86 -30.16
N THR A 3 -22.47 -27.54 -29.28
CA THR A 3 -22.49 -27.31 -27.83
C THR A 3 -21.66 -26.06 -27.57
N HIS A 4 -22.28 -24.99 -27.09
CA HIS A 4 -21.54 -23.85 -26.56
C HIS A 4 -21.02 -24.23 -25.18
N ASP A 5 -19.81 -24.79 -25.18
CA ASP A 5 -18.83 -24.61 -24.11
C ASP A 5 -18.52 -23.12 -24.03
N SER A 6 -18.80 -22.51 -22.89
CA SER A 6 -18.12 -21.30 -22.44
C SER A 6 -17.53 -21.62 -21.08
N PRO A 7 -16.21 -21.85 -20.99
CA PRO A 7 -15.52 -21.82 -19.72
C PRO A 7 -15.30 -20.35 -19.37
N LEU A 8 -16.00 -19.86 -18.35
CA LEU A 8 -15.56 -18.68 -17.61
C LEU A 8 -15.18 -19.19 -16.23
N ASP A 9 -14.02 -19.83 -16.22
CA ASP A 9 -13.13 -19.90 -15.06
C ASP A 9 -12.24 -18.64 -15.17
N ASP A 10 -12.80 -17.51 -14.74
CA ASP A 10 -12.01 -16.35 -14.34
C ASP A 10 -12.14 -16.33 -12.82
N SER A 11 -11.32 -17.16 -12.16
CA SER A 11 -10.93 -16.92 -10.78
C SER A 11 -10.51 -15.45 -10.72
N GLU A 12 -11.30 -14.63 -10.05
CA GLU A 12 -10.92 -13.25 -9.72
C GLU A 12 -9.65 -13.33 -8.87
N ASP A 13 -8.51 -13.27 -9.56
CA ASP A 13 -7.23 -12.93 -8.97
C ASP A 13 -7.47 -11.59 -8.30
N TRP A 14 -7.50 -11.62 -6.97
CA TRP A 14 -7.42 -10.41 -6.16
C TRP A 14 -6.27 -9.59 -6.72
N PRO A 15 -6.46 -8.31 -7.09
CA PRO A 15 -5.40 -7.50 -7.65
C PRO A 15 -4.22 -7.53 -6.69
N THR A 16 -3.19 -8.24 -7.09
CA THR A 16 -1.93 -8.31 -6.37
C THR A 16 -1.13 -7.06 -6.72
N ALA A 17 -0.10 -6.73 -5.95
CA ALA A 17 0.80 -5.63 -6.32
C ALA A 17 1.49 -5.83 -7.69
N ARG A 18 1.38 -7.03 -8.30
CA ARG A 18 1.78 -7.32 -9.68
C ARG A 18 0.79 -6.83 -10.74
N ASP A 19 -0.49 -6.67 -10.41
CA ASP A 19 -1.52 -6.19 -11.33
C ASP A 19 -1.55 -4.65 -11.39
N ALA A 20 -0.95 -4.00 -10.38
CA ALA A 20 -0.60 -2.58 -10.41
C ALA A 20 0.76 -2.38 -11.11
N ASP A 21 0.84 -2.75 -12.39
CA ASP A 21 2.02 -2.59 -13.28
C ASP A 21 2.57 -1.14 -13.36
N GLY A 22 1.94 -0.17 -12.70
CA GLY A 22 2.41 1.21 -12.63
C GLY A 22 3.34 1.54 -11.45
N TRP A 23 3.09 1.05 -10.23
CA TRP A 23 3.34 1.92 -9.07
C TRP A 23 3.79 1.21 -7.77
N PRO A 24 4.96 0.54 -7.76
CA PRO A 24 5.48 -0.18 -6.58
C PRO A 24 5.76 0.73 -5.38
N GLY A 25 6.06 2.01 -5.61
CA GLY A 25 6.28 3.00 -4.55
C GLY A 25 5.02 3.34 -3.76
N GLY A 26 3.86 3.43 -4.42
CA GLY A 26 2.57 3.66 -3.76
C GLY A 26 2.18 2.51 -2.84
N VAL A 27 2.34 1.27 -3.31
CA VAL A 27 2.06 0.06 -2.51
C VAL A 27 3.06 -0.09 -1.37
N ALA A 28 4.33 0.28 -1.57
CA ALA A 28 5.33 0.24 -0.50
C ALA A 28 4.97 1.15 0.68
N LEU A 29 4.34 2.30 0.43
CA LEU A 29 3.89 3.18 1.50
C LEU A 29 2.85 2.52 2.42
N LEU A 30 2.03 1.60 1.93
CA LEU A 30 1.07 0.85 2.76
C LEU A 30 1.78 0.01 3.84
N TYR A 31 2.94 -0.54 3.52
CA TYR A 31 3.75 -1.31 4.47
C TYR A 31 4.63 -0.44 5.36
N LEU A 32 5.11 0.69 4.81
CA LEU A 32 6.05 1.59 5.49
C LEU A 32 5.38 2.65 6.36
N ASP A 33 4.11 2.98 6.15
CA ASP A 33 3.40 4.01 6.92
C ASP A 33 2.61 3.44 8.10
N ARG A 34 3.29 2.67 8.96
CA ARG A 34 2.72 2.15 10.23
C ARG A 34 3.08 3.06 11.41
N PRO A 35 2.24 3.18 12.47
CA PRO A 35 2.37 4.19 13.53
C PRO A 35 3.71 4.23 14.29
N SER A 36 4.44 3.11 14.38
CA SER A 36 5.77 3.05 15.01
C SER A 36 6.93 3.42 14.06
N GLY A 37 6.62 3.86 12.83
CA GLY A 37 7.60 4.12 11.78
C GLY A 37 7.07 4.98 10.62
N THR A 38 6.19 5.93 10.86
CA THR A 38 5.73 6.88 9.82
C THR A 38 6.93 7.54 9.13
N LEU A 39 6.94 7.55 7.81
CA LEU A 39 8.00 8.19 7.04
C LEU A 39 7.91 9.72 7.17
N THR A 40 9.07 10.38 7.17
CA THR A 40 9.11 11.84 7.03
C THR A 40 8.72 12.23 5.60
N PRO A 41 8.25 13.47 5.34
CA PRO A 41 7.92 13.92 4.00
C PRO A 41 9.05 13.73 2.97
N ALA A 42 10.31 13.92 3.40
CA ALA A 42 11.48 13.71 2.55
C ALA A 42 11.70 12.23 2.20
N GLN A 43 11.48 11.32 3.15
CA GLN A 43 11.58 9.89 2.92
C GLN A 43 10.43 9.38 2.03
N THR A 44 9.22 9.91 2.21
CA THR A 44 8.08 9.63 1.33
C THR A 44 8.38 10.08 -0.11
N ALA A 45 8.89 11.31 -0.30
CA ALA A 45 9.29 11.80 -1.62
C ALA A 45 10.38 10.91 -2.25
N PHE A 46 11.40 10.53 -1.46
CA PHE A 46 12.48 9.66 -1.92
C PHE A 46 11.98 8.28 -2.37
N VAL A 47 11.10 7.65 -1.61
CA VAL A 47 10.49 6.34 -1.99
C VAL A 47 9.67 6.46 -3.28
N LEU A 48 9.03 7.60 -3.49
CA LEU A 48 8.28 7.92 -4.71
C LEU A 48 9.18 8.50 -5.82
N GLY A 49 10.50 8.31 -5.72
CA GLY A 49 11.44 8.66 -6.78
C GLY A 49 11.74 10.15 -6.94
N ASN A 50 11.35 10.99 -5.97
CA ASN A 50 11.41 12.46 -6.06
C ASN A 50 10.73 13.02 -7.32
N ASP A 51 9.68 12.33 -7.80
CA ASP A 51 8.93 12.73 -8.98
C ASP A 51 7.67 13.51 -8.56
N ALA A 52 7.68 14.83 -8.76
CA ALA A 52 6.60 15.70 -8.32
C ALA A 52 5.28 15.45 -9.07
N GLU A 53 5.33 15.13 -10.35
CA GLU A 53 4.13 14.86 -11.16
C GLU A 53 3.50 13.54 -10.70
N TYR A 54 4.34 12.52 -10.51
CA TYR A 54 3.89 11.23 -10.01
C TYR A 54 3.31 11.30 -8.60
N ILE A 55 3.97 12.02 -7.68
CA ILE A 55 3.45 12.20 -6.32
C ILE A 55 2.10 12.91 -6.33
N GLU A 56 1.91 13.88 -7.24
CA GLU A 56 0.66 14.62 -7.39
C GLU A 56 -0.45 13.73 -7.95
N GLU A 57 -0.17 12.89 -8.96
CA GLU A 57 -1.12 11.91 -9.51
C GLU A 57 -1.61 10.94 -8.42
N LEU A 58 -0.70 10.27 -7.72
CA LEU A 58 -1.07 9.34 -6.65
C LEU A 58 -1.85 10.00 -5.51
N MET A 59 -1.54 11.25 -5.17
CA MET A 59 -2.27 11.99 -4.14
C MET A 59 -3.72 12.25 -4.57
N LEU A 60 -3.94 12.58 -5.85
CA LEU A 60 -5.27 12.84 -6.38
C LEU A 60 -6.09 11.55 -6.46
N ASP A 61 -5.48 10.45 -6.91
CA ASP A 61 -6.14 9.14 -6.93
C ASP A 61 -6.63 8.72 -5.53
N GLU A 62 -5.82 8.91 -4.49
CA GLU A 62 -6.21 8.61 -3.11
C GLU A 62 -7.26 9.58 -2.54
N GLU A 63 -7.31 10.82 -3.02
CA GLU A 63 -8.37 11.77 -2.65
C GLU A 63 -9.71 11.39 -3.26
N ASP A 64 -9.70 10.96 -4.53
CA ASP A 64 -10.87 10.44 -5.21
C ASP A 64 -11.34 9.12 -4.56
N GLU A 65 -10.42 8.23 -4.22
CA GLU A 65 -10.72 7.00 -3.50
C GLU A 65 -11.34 7.29 -2.11
N ALA A 66 -10.77 8.22 -1.35
CA ALA A 66 -11.31 8.64 -0.06
C ALA A 66 -12.72 9.22 -0.18
N ALA A 67 -12.97 10.02 -1.21
CA ALA A 67 -14.28 10.60 -1.49
C ALA A 67 -15.31 9.52 -1.86
N GLN A 68 -14.91 8.53 -2.65
CA GLN A 68 -15.75 7.39 -3.02
C GLN A 68 -16.12 6.55 -1.79
N TRP A 69 -15.15 6.16 -0.96
CA TRP A 69 -15.42 5.42 0.26
C TRP A 69 -16.32 6.19 1.24
N ALA A 70 -16.14 7.51 1.37
CA ALA A 70 -17.01 8.35 2.19
C ALA A 70 -18.45 8.42 1.63
N TYR A 71 -18.60 8.41 0.30
CA TYR A 71 -19.90 8.34 -0.36
C TYR A 71 -20.59 6.98 -0.12
N ASP A 72 -19.84 5.87 -0.19
CA ASP A 72 -20.40 4.54 0.06
C ASP A 72 -20.79 4.34 1.52
N ALA A 73 -20.04 4.90 2.47
CA ALA A 73 -20.45 4.98 3.87
C ALA A 73 -21.77 5.75 4.04
N HIS A 74 -21.93 6.86 3.31
CA HIS A 74 -23.17 7.63 3.33
C HIS A 74 -24.36 6.84 2.77
N ARG A 75 -24.16 6.12 1.66
CA ARG A 75 -25.18 5.24 1.06
C ARG A 75 -25.61 4.11 2.01
N ALA A 76 -24.66 3.47 2.67
CA ALA A 76 -24.93 2.45 3.68
C ALA A 76 -25.81 3.01 4.82
N ARG A 77 -25.49 4.21 5.33
CA ARG A 77 -26.28 4.89 6.36
C ARG A 77 -27.72 5.20 5.93
N LEU A 78 -27.93 5.48 4.64
CA LEU A 78 -29.26 5.75 4.08
C LEU A 78 -30.08 4.48 3.82
N GLY A 79 -29.49 3.29 3.99
CA GLY A 79 -30.14 2.01 3.69
C GLY A 79 -30.19 1.67 2.20
N ASP A 80 -29.31 2.28 1.40
CA ASP A 80 -29.12 1.97 -0.03
C ASP A 80 -27.64 1.65 -0.32
N PRO A 81 -27.04 0.66 0.38
CA PRO A 81 -25.66 0.29 0.13
C PRO A 81 -25.49 -0.31 -1.26
N ASP A 82 -24.28 -0.20 -1.81
CA ASP A 82 -23.93 -0.91 -3.03
C ASP A 82 -24.00 -2.44 -2.82
N PRO A 83 -24.77 -3.20 -3.61
CA PRO A 83 -24.91 -4.64 -3.44
C PRO A 83 -23.58 -5.40 -3.61
N ASP A 84 -22.69 -4.92 -4.47
CA ASP A 84 -21.41 -5.58 -4.73
C ASP A 84 -20.46 -5.38 -3.53
N LEU A 85 -20.45 -4.17 -2.94
CA LEU A 85 -19.72 -3.91 -1.70
C LEU A 85 -20.28 -4.69 -0.51
N VAL A 86 -21.61 -4.87 -0.43
CA VAL A 86 -22.23 -5.72 0.61
C VAL A 86 -21.79 -7.17 0.44
N ALA A 87 -21.73 -7.68 -0.79
CA ALA A 87 -21.31 -9.04 -1.08
C ALA A 87 -19.82 -9.27 -0.75
N ALA A 88 -18.97 -8.26 -0.98
CA ALA A 88 -17.55 -8.30 -0.66
C ALA A 88 -17.24 -8.06 0.84
N SER A 89 -18.16 -7.46 1.60
CA SER A 89 -17.94 -7.12 3.00
C SER A 89 -18.08 -8.34 3.94
N PRO A 90 -17.04 -8.69 4.72
CA PRO A 90 -17.13 -9.74 5.73
C PRO A 90 -18.13 -9.42 6.84
N ALA A 91 -18.41 -8.13 7.06
CA ALA A 91 -19.34 -7.65 8.07
C ALA A 91 -20.78 -7.52 7.55
N GLY A 92 -21.02 -7.78 6.26
CA GLY A 92 -22.30 -7.58 5.59
C GLY A 92 -22.79 -6.13 5.70
N VAL A 93 -24.10 -5.95 5.61
CA VAL A 93 -24.76 -4.63 5.63
C VAL A 93 -24.51 -3.87 6.95
N ASP A 94 -24.58 -4.57 8.09
CA ASP A 94 -24.55 -3.95 9.42
C ASP A 94 -23.19 -3.33 9.78
N GLY A 95 -22.10 -3.78 9.15
CA GLY A 95 -20.75 -3.24 9.36
C GLY A 95 -20.19 -2.44 8.19
N LEU A 96 -20.92 -2.32 7.08
CA LEU A 96 -20.42 -1.70 5.87
C LEU A 96 -20.11 -0.21 6.04
N GLU A 97 -20.94 0.53 6.79
CA GLU A 97 -20.70 1.97 7.03
C GLU A 97 -19.34 2.20 7.72
N GLU A 98 -19.05 1.50 8.80
CA GLU A 98 -17.78 1.70 9.53
C GLU A 98 -16.59 1.22 8.69
N ALA A 99 -16.72 0.11 7.96
CA ALA A 99 -15.68 -0.36 7.05
C ALA A 99 -15.35 0.70 5.98
N CYS A 100 -16.36 1.25 5.30
CA CYS A 100 -16.16 2.32 4.33
C CYS A 100 -15.56 3.58 4.96
N LEU A 101 -15.97 3.96 6.17
CA LEU A 101 -15.35 5.08 6.89
C LEU A 101 -13.89 4.82 7.26
N GLU A 102 -13.54 3.59 7.62
CA GLU A 102 -12.16 3.18 7.88
C GLU A 102 -11.31 3.31 6.61
N HIS A 103 -11.77 2.78 5.47
CA HIS A 103 -11.10 2.92 4.19
C HIS A 103 -10.95 4.39 3.76
N ALA A 104 -12.00 5.20 3.91
CA ALA A 104 -11.93 6.63 3.64
C ALA A 104 -10.86 7.34 4.49
N ARG A 105 -10.73 6.99 5.78
CA ARG A 105 -9.69 7.53 6.67
C ARG A 105 -8.30 7.11 6.21
N LEU A 106 -8.11 5.84 5.82
CA LEU A 106 -6.83 5.32 5.36
C LEU A 106 -6.37 6.04 4.09
N ALA A 107 -7.24 6.14 3.07
CA ALA A 107 -6.94 6.85 1.83
C ALA A 107 -6.65 8.35 2.07
N THR A 108 -7.42 9.01 2.95
CA THR A 108 -7.18 10.41 3.33
C THR A 108 -5.79 10.60 3.97
N VAL A 109 -5.38 9.70 4.87
CA VAL A 109 -4.06 9.77 5.53
C VAL A 109 -2.95 9.56 4.51
N ALA A 110 -3.10 8.60 3.61
CA ALA A 110 -2.15 8.34 2.54
C ALA A 110 -1.98 9.56 1.62
N ALA A 111 -3.09 10.18 1.19
CA ALA A 111 -3.08 11.39 0.37
C ALA A 111 -2.40 12.55 1.09
N GLN A 112 -2.66 12.69 2.40
CA GLN A 112 -2.03 13.72 3.22
C GLN A 112 -0.50 13.53 3.33
N ALA A 113 -0.01 12.30 3.46
CA ALA A 113 1.42 12.00 3.45
C ALA A 113 2.09 12.40 2.13
N LYS A 114 1.44 12.09 0.99
CA LYS A 114 1.91 12.49 -0.34
C LYS A 114 1.88 13.99 -0.56
N ARG A 115 0.82 14.68 -0.11
CA ARG A 115 0.74 16.14 -0.11
C ARG A 115 1.91 16.78 0.65
N PHE A 116 2.27 16.23 1.82
CA PHE A 116 3.43 16.72 2.56
C PHE A 116 4.75 16.43 1.84
N ALA A 117 4.89 15.26 1.22
CA ALA A 117 6.06 14.92 0.40
C ALA A 117 6.21 15.87 -0.79
N LEU A 118 5.12 16.14 -1.53
CA LEU A 118 5.09 17.06 -2.65
C LEU A 118 5.47 18.48 -2.24
N ASN A 119 4.90 18.97 -1.13
CA ASN A 119 5.25 20.29 -0.59
C ASN A 119 6.71 20.38 -0.15
N HIS A 120 7.24 19.29 0.43
CA HIS A 120 8.65 19.20 0.79
C HIS A 120 9.54 19.31 -0.45
N LEU A 121 9.27 18.51 -1.48
CA LEU A 121 10.02 18.46 -2.73
C LEU A 121 9.95 19.78 -3.51
N ARG A 122 8.78 20.42 -3.56
CA ARG A 122 8.62 21.77 -4.16
C ARG A 122 9.46 22.82 -3.44
N SER A 123 9.65 22.68 -2.12
CA SER A 123 10.46 23.60 -1.31
C SER A 123 11.95 23.25 -1.29
N HIS A 124 12.28 21.98 -1.52
CA HIS A 124 13.64 21.44 -1.54
C HIS A 124 13.79 20.51 -2.75
N PRO A 125 13.96 21.07 -3.96
CA PRO A 125 14.10 20.24 -5.15
C PRO A 125 15.27 19.26 -5.01
N GLN A 126 15.00 18.00 -5.32
CA GLN A 126 15.98 16.91 -5.29
C GLN A 126 15.91 16.16 -6.62
N GLU A 127 17.05 15.66 -7.06
CA GLU A 127 17.11 14.79 -8.24
C GLU A 127 16.49 13.41 -7.93
N PRO A 128 16.02 12.69 -8.95
CA PRO A 128 15.58 11.31 -8.79
C PRO A 128 16.68 10.42 -8.21
N PRO A 129 16.39 9.58 -7.21
CA PRO A 129 17.39 8.71 -6.61
C PRO A 129 17.70 7.51 -7.52
N GLU A 130 18.95 7.05 -7.54
CA GLU A 130 19.35 5.75 -8.10
C GLU A 130 18.99 4.60 -7.13
N TYR A 131 17.77 4.60 -6.61
CA TYR A 131 17.25 3.60 -5.68
C TYR A 131 15.92 3.08 -6.21
N SER A 132 15.75 1.75 -6.16
CA SER A 132 14.50 1.09 -6.50
C SER A 132 14.03 0.26 -5.32
N ILE A 133 12.78 0.49 -4.89
CA ILE A 133 12.16 -0.27 -3.79
C ILE A 133 11.61 -1.64 -4.25
N LEU A 134 11.57 -1.89 -5.57
CA LEU A 134 10.92 -3.05 -6.18
C LEU A 134 11.39 -4.39 -5.60
N GLU A 135 12.70 -4.61 -5.52
CA GLU A 135 13.23 -5.88 -5.02
C GLU A 135 12.83 -6.16 -3.57
N ALA A 136 12.75 -5.11 -2.74
CA ALA A 136 12.30 -5.23 -1.36
C ALA A 136 10.79 -5.48 -1.28
N MET A 137 10.01 -4.85 -2.16
CA MET A 137 8.59 -5.09 -2.30
C MET A 137 8.26 -6.52 -2.74
N ASP A 138 9.01 -7.08 -3.69
CA ASP A 138 8.84 -8.48 -4.12
C ASP A 138 9.00 -9.46 -2.95
N ARG A 139 9.95 -9.19 -2.05
CA ARG A 139 10.16 -9.99 -0.84
C ARG A 139 9.00 -9.86 0.15
N VAL A 140 8.49 -8.64 0.35
CA VAL A 140 7.34 -8.39 1.22
C VAL A 140 6.09 -9.07 0.66
N GLN A 141 5.83 -8.94 -0.64
CA GLN A 141 4.69 -9.57 -1.29
C GLN A 141 4.77 -11.10 -1.22
N SER A 142 5.93 -11.69 -1.52
CA SER A 142 6.13 -13.14 -1.38
C SER A 142 5.87 -13.62 0.05
N ALA A 143 6.28 -12.84 1.05
CA ALA A 143 6.01 -13.14 2.45
C ALA A 143 4.53 -12.97 2.81
N ALA A 144 3.83 -11.99 2.23
CA ALA A 144 2.40 -11.77 2.44
C ALA A 144 1.55 -12.91 1.85
N GLU A 145 1.86 -13.36 0.63
CA GLU A 145 1.21 -14.51 0.00
C GLU A 145 1.38 -15.78 0.86
N ALA A 146 2.54 -15.95 1.48
CA ALA A 146 2.82 -17.08 2.37
C ALA A 146 1.98 -17.09 3.66
N VAL A 147 1.42 -15.95 4.08
CA VAL A 147 0.50 -15.88 5.24
C VAL A 147 -0.81 -16.60 4.93
N PHE A 148 -1.32 -16.46 3.71
CA PHE A 148 -2.61 -17.03 3.30
C PHE A 148 -2.49 -18.44 2.74
N ALA A 149 -1.31 -18.83 2.24
CA ALA A 149 -1.08 -20.13 1.62
C ALA A 149 -1.55 -21.34 2.47
N PRO A 150 -1.35 -21.40 3.80
CA PRO A 150 -1.81 -22.53 4.61
C PRO A 150 -3.34 -22.66 4.68
N CYS A 151 -4.07 -21.58 4.47
CA CYS A 151 -5.53 -21.53 4.62
C CYS A 151 -6.28 -21.70 3.28
N ARG A 152 -5.58 -21.61 2.15
CA ARG A 152 -6.18 -21.48 0.81
C ARG A 152 -7.22 -22.56 0.52
N ASP A 153 -6.90 -23.81 0.82
CA ASP A 153 -7.75 -24.97 0.50
C ASP A 153 -8.44 -25.56 1.74
N CYS A 154 -8.52 -24.82 2.85
CA CYS A 154 -9.11 -25.30 4.10
C CYS A 154 -10.52 -24.75 4.31
N ASP A 155 -11.53 -25.61 4.18
CA ASP A 155 -12.95 -25.25 4.36
C ASP A 155 -13.24 -24.51 5.68
N ASP A 156 -12.60 -24.93 6.78
CA ASP A 156 -12.78 -24.31 8.11
C ASP A 156 -12.15 -22.90 8.17
N CYS A 157 -11.01 -22.70 7.50
CA CYS A 157 -10.41 -21.38 7.38
C CYS A 157 -11.20 -20.46 6.42
N GLN A 158 -11.82 -21.01 5.39
CA GLN A 158 -12.63 -20.23 4.44
C GLN A 158 -13.99 -19.83 5.06
N ALA A 159 -14.53 -20.65 5.95
CA ALA A 159 -15.78 -20.38 6.65
C ALA A 159 -15.68 -19.31 7.76
N HIS A 160 -14.47 -18.93 8.16
CA HIS A 160 -14.21 -18.07 9.32
C HIS A 160 -13.21 -16.96 9.00
N ALA A 161 -13.32 -15.80 9.65
CA ALA A 161 -12.45 -14.63 9.40
C ALA A 161 -11.00 -14.78 9.90
N GLY A 162 -10.49 -16.01 10.08
CA GLY A 162 -9.15 -16.27 10.61
C GLY A 162 -8.74 -17.74 10.52
N PRO A 163 -7.45 -18.04 10.78
CA PRO A 163 -6.94 -19.39 10.66
C PRO A 163 -7.58 -20.32 11.70
N CYS A 164 -7.94 -21.52 11.26
CA CYS A 164 -8.38 -22.58 12.17
C CYS A 164 -7.23 -23.01 13.11
N ARG A 165 -7.57 -23.78 14.15
CA ARG A 165 -6.59 -24.22 15.16
C ARG A 165 -5.40 -24.99 14.57
N GLU A 166 -5.61 -25.71 13.48
CA GLU A 166 -4.57 -26.47 12.77
C GLU A 166 -3.57 -25.54 12.06
N HIS A 167 -4.08 -24.50 11.38
CA HIS A 167 -3.26 -23.57 10.60
C HIS A 167 -2.73 -22.37 11.40
N ALA A 168 -3.27 -22.09 12.58
CA ALA A 168 -2.91 -20.93 13.39
C ALA A 168 -1.40 -20.80 13.65
N GLY A 169 -0.71 -21.92 13.91
CA GLY A 169 0.75 -21.90 14.12
C GLY A 169 1.54 -21.56 12.85
N ALA A 170 1.13 -22.09 11.71
CA ALA A 170 1.77 -21.82 10.42
C ALA A 170 1.55 -20.37 9.99
N VAL A 171 0.32 -19.86 10.12
CA VAL A 171 -0.02 -18.47 9.82
C VAL A 171 0.72 -17.51 10.74
N ALA A 172 0.83 -17.79 12.04
CA ALA A 172 1.60 -16.97 12.96
C ALA A 172 3.10 -16.91 12.59
N ALA A 173 3.68 -18.05 12.17
CA ALA A 173 5.07 -18.10 11.71
C ALA A 173 5.28 -17.32 10.41
N ALA A 174 4.33 -17.42 9.46
CA ALA A 174 4.35 -16.67 8.21
C ALA A 174 4.18 -15.16 8.46
N GLN A 175 3.29 -14.76 9.37
CA GLN A 175 3.11 -13.36 9.78
C GLN A 175 4.41 -12.77 10.36
N ALA A 176 5.13 -13.54 11.18
CA ALA A 176 6.43 -13.11 11.70
C ALA A 176 7.47 -12.93 10.58
N HIS A 177 7.42 -13.75 9.52
CA HIS A 177 8.29 -13.57 8.35
C HIS A 177 7.91 -12.33 7.54
N LEU A 178 6.61 -12.07 7.35
CA LEU A 178 6.13 -10.84 6.72
C LEU A 178 6.60 -9.60 7.50
N ASP A 179 6.42 -9.59 8.82
CA ASP A 179 6.86 -8.46 9.66
C ASP A 179 8.39 -8.26 9.57
N ALA A 180 9.17 -9.34 9.49
CA ALA A 180 10.62 -9.27 9.29
C ALA A 180 10.99 -8.74 7.90
N ALA A 181 10.28 -9.13 6.84
CA ALA A 181 10.49 -8.62 5.49
C ALA A 181 10.18 -7.12 5.39
N VAL A 182 9.09 -6.66 6.01
CA VAL A 182 8.74 -5.23 6.09
C VAL A 182 9.79 -4.44 6.87
N ALA A 183 10.31 -4.99 7.97
CA ALA A 183 11.39 -4.37 8.73
C ALA A 183 12.69 -4.27 7.90
N ALA A 184 13.04 -5.30 7.15
CA ALA A 184 14.21 -5.29 6.26
C ALA A 184 14.06 -4.23 5.15
N MET A 185 12.92 -4.21 4.46
CA MET A 185 12.61 -3.20 3.44
C MET A 185 12.74 -1.77 3.98
N ARG A 186 12.24 -1.53 5.20
CA ARG A 186 12.39 -0.24 5.87
C ARG A 186 13.86 0.11 6.11
N THR A 187 14.64 -0.81 6.66
CA THR A 187 16.06 -0.58 6.94
C THR A 187 16.82 -0.25 5.65
N GLU A 188 16.63 -1.05 4.60
CA GLU A 188 17.27 -0.83 3.30
C GLU A 188 16.91 0.55 2.71
N MET A 189 15.62 0.93 2.75
CA MET A 189 15.17 2.23 2.27
C MET A 189 15.79 3.39 3.06
N LEU A 190 15.84 3.27 4.40
CA LEU A 190 16.41 4.31 5.25
C LEU A 190 17.93 4.46 5.06
N GLU A 191 18.64 3.36 4.85
CA GLU A 191 20.06 3.36 4.51
C GLU A 191 20.31 4.02 3.14
N ALA A 192 19.51 3.68 2.14
CA ALA A 192 19.57 4.30 0.82
C ALA A 192 19.29 5.81 0.88
N PHE A 193 18.28 6.23 1.63
CA PHE A 193 17.97 7.64 1.84
C PHE A 193 19.11 8.39 2.55
N ALA A 194 19.72 7.78 3.57
CA ALA A 194 20.86 8.36 4.27
C ALA A 194 22.08 8.51 3.35
N ALA A 195 22.34 7.53 2.49
CA ALA A 195 23.40 7.60 1.49
C ALA A 195 23.14 8.71 0.46
N PHE A 196 21.91 8.78 -0.07
CA PHE A 196 21.47 9.81 -1.03
C PHE A 196 21.66 11.23 -0.47
N THR A 197 21.17 11.47 0.74
CA THR A 197 21.24 12.80 1.37
C THR A 197 22.65 13.20 1.83
N THR A 198 23.51 12.23 2.15
CA THR A 198 24.93 12.48 2.48
C THR A 198 25.75 12.76 1.22
N GLY A 199 25.49 12.02 0.13
CA GLY A 199 26.10 12.25 -1.18
C GLY A 199 25.76 13.64 -1.72
N ALA A 200 24.49 14.06 -1.65
CA ALA A 200 24.06 15.40 -2.07
C ALA A 200 24.76 16.54 -1.32
N ARG A 201 25.11 16.34 -0.04
CA ARG A 201 25.86 17.33 0.76
C ARG A 201 27.33 17.42 0.39
N ALA A 202 27.94 16.34 -0.08
CA ALA A 202 29.36 16.33 -0.46
C ALA A 202 29.65 17.13 -1.74
N PHE A 203 28.66 17.29 -2.62
CA PHE A 203 28.78 18.07 -3.87
C PHE A 203 28.22 19.50 -3.76
N GLY A 204 27.63 19.88 -2.63
CA GLY A 204 26.87 21.12 -2.43
C GLY A 204 27.59 22.28 -1.70
N VAL A 205 28.92 22.28 -1.56
CA VAL A 205 29.64 23.40 -0.94
C VAL A 205 30.94 23.72 -1.69
N SER A 206 30.94 24.81 -2.47
CA SER A 206 32.12 25.67 -2.56
C SER A 206 31.77 26.99 -1.85
N PRO A 207 32.39 27.31 -0.70
CA PRO A 207 32.12 28.54 0.04
C PRO A 207 32.98 29.72 -0.45
N GLU A 208 33.45 29.68 -1.68
CA GLU A 208 34.23 30.75 -2.30
C GLU A 208 33.44 31.34 -3.45
N GLU A 209 32.54 32.28 -3.15
CA GLU A 209 32.14 33.41 -4.01
C GLU A 209 31.00 34.19 -3.33
N ARG A 210 31.38 35.12 -2.44
CA ARG A 210 30.58 36.31 -2.15
C ARG A 210 31.44 37.54 -2.42
N PRO A 211 30.97 38.50 -3.23
CA PRO A 211 31.63 39.80 -3.38
C PRO A 211 31.55 40.62 -2.09
#